data_AF-A0AAU1R8X9-F1
#
_entry.id   AF-A0AAU1R8X9-F1
#
_cell.length_a   1.000
_cell.length_b   1.000
_cell.length_c   1.000
_cell.angle_alpha   90.00
_cell.angle_beta   90.00
_cell.angle_gamma   90.00
#
_symmetry.space_group_name_H-M   'P 1'
#
loop_
_entity.id
_entity.type
_entity.pdbx_description
1 polymer ?
#
loop_
_entity_poly.entity_id
_entity_poly.type
_entity_poly.pdbx_seq_one_letter_code
_entity_poly.pdbx_strand_id
1 'polypeptide(L)'
;MKGEAWLFTGTALFFGATTLVYGWFSHEPAGTVALCVSFVMSGLVSAFLWRQYRRAGERPEDRGEAEVREAGGRRVFFPARSHFPVLAAAGSALIGLGVVQGLWLCLIGFGVLLPGVLGFAFQSLGHEE
;
A
#
# COMPACT_ATOMS: atom_id res chain seq x y z
N MET A 1 -9.52 7.64 -11.50
CA MET A 1 -10.03 6.88 -10.35
C MET A 1 -11.15 5.89 -10.70
N LYS A 2 -12.02 6.15 -11.68
CA LYS A 2 -13.09 5.18 -12.02
C LYS A 2 -12.51 3.87 -12.59
N GLY A 3 -11.50 3.95 -13.45
CA GLY A 3 -10.86 2.78 -14.05
C GLY A 3 -10.17 1.91 -13.01
N GLU A 4 -9.41 2.52 -12.11
CA GLU A 4 -8.69 1.87 -11.02
C GLU A 4 -9.66 1.22 -10.01
N ALA A 5 -10.77 1.91 -9.70
CA ALA A 5 -11.82 1.33 -8.86
C ALA A 5 -12.45 0.09 -9.49
N TRP A 6 -12.70 0.10 -10.81
CA TRP A 6 -13.20 -1.06 -11.54
C TRP A 6 -12.19 -2.22 -11.57
N LEU A 7 -10.91 -1.93 -11.74
CA LEU A 7 -9.85 -2.94 -11.70
C LEU A 7 -9.82 -3.67 -10.34
N PHE A 8 -9.84 -2.92 -9.24
CA PHE A 8 -9.87 -3.53 -7.91
C PHE A 8 -11.20 -4.21 -7.59
N THR A 9 -12.32 -3.74 -8.17
CA THR A 9 -13.61 -4.44 -8.06
C THR A 9 -13.58 -5.79 -8.78
N GLY A 10 -12.98 -5.84 -9.98
CA GLY A 10 -12.83 -7.09 -10.73
C GLY A 10 -11.94 -8.10 -10.03
N THR A 11 -10.81 -7.67 -9.47
CA THR A 11 -9.92 -8.55 -8.69
C THR A 11 -10.58 -9.04 -7.40
N ALA A 12 -11.33 -8.19 -6.70
CA ALA A 12 -12.12 -8.62 -5.55
C ALA A 12 -13.17 -9.65 -5.95
N LEU A 13 -13.94 -9.41 -7.02
CA LEU A 13 -14.94 -10.36 -7.50
C LEU A 13 -14.30 -11.71 -7.88
N PHE A 14 -13.15 -11.67 -8.55
CA PHE A 14 -12.37 -12.87 -8.88
C PHE A 14 -11.98 -13.65 -7.61
N PHE A 15 -11.32 -13.02 -6.65
CA PHE A 15 -10.91 -13.70 -5.41
C PHE A 15 -12.11 -14.20 -4.60
N GLY A 16 -13.22 -13.45 -4.56
CA GLY A 16 -14.45 -13.87 -3.89
C GLY A 16 -15.05 -15.11 -4.55
N ALA A 17 -15.18 -15.11 -5.88
CA ALA A 17 -15.67 -16.25 -6.64
C ALA A 17 -14.76 -17.47 -6.47
N THR A 18 -13.44 -17.30 -6.59
CA THR A 18 -12.47 -18.37 -6.39
C THR A 18 -12.49 -18.89 -4.96
N THR A 19 -12.66 -18.03 -3.94
CA THR A 19 -12.79 -18.45 -2.54
C THR A 19 -13.98 -19.40 -2.36
N LEU A 20 -15.14 -19.05 -2.93
CA LEU A 20 -16.35 -19.88 -2.83
C LEU A 20 -16.18 -21.22 -3.55
N VAL A 21 -15.69 -21.21 -4.78
CA VAL A 21 -15.47 -22.44 -5.57
C VAL A 21 -14.41 -23.31 -4.90
N TYR A 22 -13.25 -22.73 -4.58
CA TYR A 22 -12.15 -23.46 -3.95
C TYR A 22 -12.54 -24.04 -2.59
N GLY A 23 -13.17 -23.24 -1.73
CA GLY A 23 -13.59 -23.70 -0.41
C GLY A 23 -14.59 -24.85 -0.47
N TRP A 24 -15.52 -24.80 -1.44
CA TRP A 24 -16.52 -25.86 -1.65
C TRP A 24 -15.91 -27.16 -2.16
N PHE A 25 -14.93 -27.11 -3.05
CA PHE A 25 -14.34 -28.32 -3.64
C PHE A 25 -13.18 -28.87 -2.81
N SER A 26 -12.24 -28.01 -2.42
CA SER A 26 -10.97 -28.45 -1.84
C SER A 26 -11.06 -28.84 -0.37
N HIS A 27 -12.02 -28.30 0.38
CA HIS A 27 -12.14 -28.49 1.84
C HIS A 27 -10.82 -28.24 2.61
N GLU A 28 -9.93 -27.43 2.03
CA GLU A 28 -8.60 -27.14 2.57
C GLU A 28 -8.63 -25.73 3.18
N PRO A 29 -8.40 -25.61 4.50
CA PRO A 29 -8.64 -24.36 5.21
C PRO A 29 -7.58 -23.29 4.92
N ALA A 30 -6.30 -23.63 4.72
CA ALA A 30 -5.24 -22.63 4.56
C ALA A 30 -5.39 -21.82 3.26
N GLY A 31 -5.65 -22.51 2.14
CA GLY A 31 -5.90 -21.91 0.84
C GLY A 31 -7.18 -21.09 0.81
N THR A 32 -8.24 -21.59 1.46
CA THR A 32 -9.50 -20.85 1.58
C THR A 32 -9.32 -19.56 2.37
N VAL A 33 -8.54 -19.58 3.47
CA VAL A 33 -8.20 -18.37 4.24
C VAL A 33 -7.36 -17.41 3.40
N ALA A 34 -6.34 -17.89 2.66
CA ALA A 34 -5.51 -17.04 1.81
C ALA A 34 -6.32 -16.32 0.71
N LEU A 35 -7.24 -17.04 0.06
CA LEU A 35 -8.14 -16.48 -0.95
C LEU A 35 -9.14 -15.48 -0.33
N CYS A 36 -9.69 -15.81 0.85
CA CYS A 36 -10.61 -14.93 1.56
C CYS A 36 -9.93 -13.61 1.98
N VAL A 37 -8.71 -13.67 2.52
CA VAL A 37 -7.93 -12.47 2.85
C VAL A 37 -7.64 -11.64 1.61
N SER A 38 -7.28 -12.29 0.49
CA SER A 38 -7.05 -11.60 -0.79
C SER A 38 -8.31 -10.89 -1.30
N PHE A 39 -9.48 -11.53 -1.17
CA PHE A 39 -10.78 -10.92 -1.46
C PHE A 39 -11.05 -9.70 -0.59
N VAL A 40 -10.85 -9.80 0.73
CA VAL A 40 -11.08 -8.69 1.67
C VAL A 40 -10.14 -7.53 1.37
N MET A 41 -8.84 -7.78 1.17
CA MET A 41 -7.86 -6.72 0.90
C MET A 41 -8.16 -5.99 -0.42
N SER A 42 -8.42 -6.71 -1.51
CA SER A 42 -8.80 -6.11 -2.79
C SER A 42 -10.13 -5.36 -2.71
N GLY A 43 -11.10 -5.90 -1.96
CA GLY A 43 -12.37 -5.26 -1.66
C GLY A 43 -12.23 -3.94 -0.89
N LEU A 44 -11.35 -3.89 0.12
CA LEU A 44 -11.05 -2.66 0.87
C LEU A 44 -10.46 -1.57 -0.02
N VAL A 45 -9.52 -1.93 -0.90
CA VAL A 45 -8.93 -0.99 -1.86
C VAL A 45 -10.01 -0.51 -2.85
N SER A 46 -10.82 -1.41 -3.40
CA SER A 46 -11.95 -1.05 -4.28
C SER A 46 -12.92 -0.09 -3.61
N ALA A 47 -13.34 -0.39 -2.37
CA ALA A 47 -14.27 0.46 -1.62
C ALA A 47 -13.68 1.85 -1.35
N PHE A 48 -12.39 1.94 -1.02
CA PHE A 48 -11.69 3.21 -0.86
C PHE A 48 -11.67 4.01 -2.16
N LEU A 49 -11.30 3.38 -3.28
CA LEU A 49 -11.23 4.06 -4.58
C LEU A 49 -12.59 4.53 -5.06
N TRP A 50 -13.64 3.72 -4.89
CA TRP A 50 -15.02 4.12 -5.19
C TRP A 50 -15.49 5.29 -4.34
N ARG A 51 -15.19 5.26 -3.03
CA ARG A 51 -15.52 6.37 -2.13
C ARG A 51 -14.79 7.65 -2.55
N GLN A 52 -13.53 7.54 -2.95
CA GLN A 52 -12.75 8.70 -3.38
C GLN A 52 -13.24 9.23 -4.74
N TYR A 53 -13.57 8.36 -5.69
CA TYR A 53 -14.17 8.76 -6.97
C TYR A 53 -15.50 9.50 -6.76
N ARG A 54 -16.38 8.98 -5.89
CA ARG A 54 -17.65 9.65 -5.55
C ARG A 54 -17.47 11.01 -4.89
N ARG A 55 -16.38 11.23 -4.15
CA ARG A 55 -16.09 12.48 -3.44
C ARG A 55 -15.38 13.52 -4.29
N ALA A 56 -14.37 13.10 -5.06
CA ALA A 56 -13.46 13.98 -5.78
C ALA A 56 -13.84 14.16 -7.26
N GLY A 57 -14.69 13.29 -7.82
CA GLY A 57 -15.08 13.33 -9.23
C GLY A 57 -14.00 12.81 -10.18
N GLU A 58 -14.14 13.19 -11.44
CA GLU A 58 -13.28 12.77 -12.55
C GLU A 58 -12.04 13.66 -12.65
N ARG A 59 -10.86 13.04 -12.75
CA ARG A 59 -9.59 13.77 -12.86
C ARG A 59 -9.26 14.06 -14.33
N PRO A 60 -8.42 15.06 -14.64
CA PRO A 60 -7.88 15.22 -16.00
C PRO A 60 -7.23 13.94 -16.53
N GLU A 61 -6.58 13.16 -15.65
CA GLU A 61 -5.97 11.85 -15.96
C GLU A 61 -6.96 10.79 -16.46
N ASP A 62 -8.25 10.90 -16.11
CA ASP A 62 -9.29 9.95 -16.52
C ASP A 62 -9.89 10.30 -17.89
N ARG A 63 -9.66 11.51 -18.42
CA ARG A 63 -10.25 12.01 -19.66
C ARG A 63 -9.27 11.88 -20.83
N GLY A 64 -9.70 11.23 -21.91
CA GLY A 64 -8.89 11.07 -23.13
C GLY A 64 -8.64 12.38 -23.88
N GLU A 65 -9.48 13.39 -23.69
CA GLU A 65 -9.38 14.72 -24.34
C GLU A 65 -8.77 15.80 -23.43
N ALA A 66 -8.19 15.43 -22.28
CA ALA A 66 -7.65 16.40 -21.33
C ALA A 66 -6.46 17.17 -21.91
N GLU A 67 -6.45 18.50 -21.75
CA GLU A 67 -5.30 19.31 -22.14
C GLU A 67 -4.15 19.19 -21.13
N VAL A 68 -2.91 19.26 -21.59
CA VAL A 68 -1.70 19.26 -20.73
C VAL A 68 -1.74 20.37 -19.68
N ARG A 69 -2.37 21.51 -20.02
CA ARG A 69 -2.52 22.66 -19.12
C ARG A 69 -3.41 22.36 -17.91
N GLU A 70 -4.34 21.41 -18.03
CA GLU A 70 -5.20 20.98 -16.92
C GLU A 70 -4.44 20.15 -15.87
N ALA A 71 -3.31 19.55 -16.23
CA ALA A 71 -2.43 18.79 -15.32
C ALA A 71 -1.32 19.65 -14.68
N GLY A 72 -1.26 20.94 -14.98
CA GLY A 72 -0.15 21.84 -14.64
C GLY A 72 -0.17 22.41 -13.20
N GLY A 73 -1.14 22.03 -12.37
CA GLY A 73 -1.20 22.48 -10.97
C GLY A 73 0.08 22.12 -10.19
N ARG A 74 0.44 22.95 -9.20
CA ARG A 74 1.64 22.77 -8.35
C ARG A 74 1.68 21.33 -7.82
N ARG A 75 2.68 20.57 -8.27
CA ARG A 75 2.87 19.19 -7.82
C ARG A 75 3.29 19.18 -6.36
N VAL A 76 2.83 18.14 -5.69
CA VAL A 76 3.11 17.77 -4.30
C VAL A 76 4.60 17.93 -3.97
N PHE A 77 4.90 18.32 -2.74
CA PHE A 77 6.27 18.37 -2.24
C PHE A 77 6.97 17.01 -2.37
N PHE A 78 8.17 17.00 -2.97
CA PHE A 78 9.03 15.82 -3.07
C PHE A 78 10.39 16.12 -2.42
N PRO A 79 10.83 15.35 -1.42
CA PRO A 79 12.13 15.56 -0.80
C PRO A 79 13.26 15.21 -1.78
N ALA A 80 14.19 16.14 -2.02
CA ALA A 80 15.31 15.95 -2.95
C ALA A 80 16.29 14.85 -2.51
N ARG A 81 16.39 14.58 -1.21
CA ARG A 81 17.24 13.54 -0.63
C ARG A 81 16.65 13.05 0.68
N SER A 82 16.61 11.74 0.88
CA SER A 82 16.24 11.13 2.16
C SER A 82 17.07 9.88 2.41
N HIS A 83 17.76 9.84 3.55
CA HIS A 83 18.55 8.68 3.98
C HIS A 83 17.74 7.71 4.84
N PHE A 84 16.59 8.15 5.34
CA PHE A 84 15.76 7.40 6.25
C PHE A 84 15.14 6.10 5.67
N PRO A 85 14.78 6.02 4.38
CA PRO A 85 14.34 4.76 3.77
C PRO A 85 15.41 3.67 3.83
N VAL A 86 16.68 4.04 3.62
CA VAL A 86 17.81 3.09 3.71
C VAL A 86 18.00 2.62 5.14
N LEU A 87 17.90 3.54 6.10
CA LEU A 87 18.00 3.19 7.52
C LEU A 87 16.85 2.27 7.97
N ALA A 88 15.63 2.54 7.52
CA ALA A 88 14.46 1.69 7.79
C ALA A 88 14.59 0.31 7.13
N ALA A 89 15.13 0.23 5.91
CA ALA A 89 15.41 -1.04 5.25
C ALA A 89 16.45 -1.86 6.02
N ALA A 90 17.55 -1.23 6.47
CA ALA A 90 18.58 -1.89 7.26
C ALA A 90 18.02 -2.40 8.61
N GLY A 91 17.24 -1.57 9.32
CA GLY A 91 16.57 -1.97 10.56
C GLY A 91 15.61 -3.14 10.36
N SER A 92 14.80 -3.11 9.29
CA SER A 92 13.88 -4.21 8.94
C SER A 92 14.63 -5.51 8.62
N ALA A 93 15.74 -5.42 7.88
CA ALA A 93 16.58 -6.57 7.57
C ALA A 93 17.23 -7.16 8.83
N LEU A 94 17.70 -6.33 9.77
CA LEU A 94 18.24 -6.77 11.05
C LEU A 94 17.18 -7.45 11.93
N ILE A 95 15.94 -6.94 11.96
CA ILE A 95 14.83 -7.62 12.64
C ILE A 95 14.55 -8.97 11.98
N GLY A 96 14.48 -9.02 10.64
CA GLY A 96 14.30 -10.28 9.91
C GLY A 96 15.38 -11.32 10.21
N LEU A 97 16.65 -10.91 10.26
CA LEU A 97 17.76 -11.77 10.69
C LEU A 97 17.65 -12.16 12.16
N GLY A 98 17.20 -11.24 13.02
CA GLY A 98 17.00 -11.50 14.44
C GLY A 98 15.93 -12.57 14.73
N VAL A 99 14.92 -12.73 13.87
CA VAL A 99 13.95 -13.83 13.98
C VAL A 99 14.66 -15.19 13.95
N VAL A 100 15.75 -15.30 13.20
CA VAL A 100 16.55 -16.53 13.09
C VAL A 100 17.61 -16.60 14.19
N GLN A 101 18.34 -15.50 14.42
CA GLN A 101 19.55 -15.52 15.28
C GLN A 101 19.31 -15.22 16.75
N GLY A 102 18.12 -14.71 17.09
CA GLY A 102 17.66 -14.49 18.46
C GLY A 102 17.34 -13.04 18.80
N LEU A 103 16.72 -12.88 19.97
CA LEU A 103 16.11 -11.63 20.43
C LEU A 103 17.08 -10.44 20.49
N TRP A 104 18.34 -10.67 20.83
CA TRP A 104 19.33 -9.60 20.94
C TRP A 104 19.52 -8.83 19.62
N LEU A 105 19.54 -9.55 18.48
CA LEU A 105 19.67 -8.94 17.17
C LEU A 105 18.38 -8.25 16.73
N CYS A 106 17.21 -8.80 17.10
CA CYS A 106 15.92 -8.13 16.93
C CYS A 106 15.88 -6.77 17.64
N LEU A 107 16.37 -6.70 18.89
CA LEU A 107 16.39 -5.46 19.66
C LEU A 107 17.32 -4.41 19.03
N ILE A 108 18.49 -4.83 18.51
CA ILE A 108 19.37 -3.96 17.73
C ILE A 108 18.66 -3.47 16.47
N GLY A 109 18.01 -4.36 15.73
CA GLY A 109 17.25 -4.01 14.53
C GLY A 109 16.14 -3.00 14.82
N PHE A 110 15.43 -3.15 15.95
CA PHE A 110 14.42 -2.19 16.40
C PHE A 110 15.04 -0.83 16.74
N GLY A 111 16.21 -0.82 17.40
CA GLY A 111 16.98 0.39 17.69
C GLY A 111 17.43 1.15 16.43
N VAL A 112 17.62 0.45 15.31
CA VAL A 112 17.94 1.06 14.00
C VAL A 112 16.68 1.47 13.24
N LEU A 113 15.63 0.64 13.27
CA LEU A 113 14.39 0.86 12.53
C LEU A 113 13.62 2.08 13.05
N LEU A 114 13.50 2.23 14.37
CA LEU A 114 12.73 3.31 14.99
C LEU A 114 13.20 4.71 14.55
N PRO A 115 14.49 5.08 14.68
CA PRO A 115 15.00 6.35 14.17
C PRO A 115 14.80 6.52 12.66
N GLY A 116 14.91 5.43 11.89
CA GLY A 116 14.64 5.43 10.45
C GLY A 116 13.19 5.81 10.13
N VAL A 117 12.22 5.19 10.80
CA VAL A 117 10.79 5.47 10.57
C VAL A 117 10.42 6.87 11.07
N LEU A 118 10.85 7.24 12.29
CA LEU A 118 10.55 8.55 12.87
C LEU A 118 11.20 9.67 12.05
N GLY A 119 12.46 9.50 11.65
CA GLY A 119 13.14 10.43 10.77
C GLY A 119 12.45 10.57 9.43
N PHE A 120 12.01 9.46 8.81
CA PHE A 120 11.26 9.51 7.55
C PHE A 120 9.93 10.25 7.68
N ALA A 121 9.18 10.02 8.75
CA ALA A 121 7.89 10.65 8.99
C ALA A 121 8.02 12.16 9.29
N PHE A 122 9.08 12.55 10.01
CA PHE A 122 9.24 13.92 10.51
C PHE A 122 10.19 14.80 9.68
N GLN A 123 10.88 14.26 8.67
CA GLN A 123 11.83 15.03 7.85
C GLN A 123 11.21 16.26 7.17
N SER A 124 9.90 16.23 6.86
CA SER A 124 9.20 17.27 6.10
C SER A 124 8.37 18.21 6.97
N LEU A 125 8.36 18.03 8.30
CA LEU A 125 7.51 18.84 9.20
C LEU A 125 7.84 20.33 9.17
N GLY A 126 9.10 20.69 8.91
CA GLY A 126 9.56 22.09 8.88
C GLY A 126 9.64 22.70 7.49
N HIS A 127 9.08 22.06 6.45
CA HIS A 127 9.05 22.61 5.11
C HIS A 127 7.82 23.53 4.97
N GLU A 128 8.05 24.83 5.11
CA GLU A 128 7.09 25.86 4.67
C GLU A 128 7.18 25.97 3.14
N GLU A 129 6.04 26.14 2.45
CA GLU A 129 5.90 26.03 0.98
C GLU A 129 6.87 26.86 0.14
#